data_AF-A0A0S8HV32-F1
#
_entry.id   AF-A0A0S8HV32-F1
#
_cell.length_a   1.000
_cell.length_b   1.000
_cell.length_c   1.000
_cell.angle_alpha   90.00
_cell.angle_beta   90.00
_cell.angle_gamma   90.00
#
_symmetry.space_group_name_H-M   'P 1'
#
loop_
_entity.id
_entity.type
_entity.pdbx_description
1 polymer ?
#
loop_
_entity_poly.entity_id
_entity_poly.type
_entity_poly.pdbx_seq_one_letter_code
_entity_poly.pdbx_strand_id
1 'polypeptide(L)' 'DKRNPRGKLRLLYEAAPLAYIVEQAGGCASDGFRRILDIQPKSLHDRVPLIIGSEEDVKTCEKFIRGEM' A
#
# COMPACT_ATOMS: atom_id res chain seq x y z
N ASP A 1 -5.81 7.20 -9.15
CA ASP A 1 -6.57 8.47 -9.21
C ASP A 1 -5.70 9.53 -9.88
N LYS A 2 -6.08 10.03 -11.06
CA LYS A 2 -5.28 11.03 -11.80
C LYS A 2 -5.10 12.34 -11.02
N ARG A 3 -6.00 12.65 -10.07
CA ARG A 3 -5.94 13.86 -9.23
C ARG A 3 -4.99 13.72 -8.03
N ASN A 4 -4.64 12.49 -7.66
CA ASN A 4 -3.81 12.19 -6.49
C ASN A 4 -2.73 11.17 -6.87
N PRO A 5 -1.69 11.59 -7.61
CA PRO A 5 -0.65 10.67 -8.11
C PRO A 5 0.16 10.02 -6.99
N ARG A 6 0.17 10.60 -5.78
CA ARG A 6 0.82 10.04 -4.58
C ARG A 6 -0.16 9.30 -3.66
N GLY A 7 -1.34 8.95 -4.15
CA GLY A 7 -2.41 8.41 -3.32
C GLY A 7 -3.12 9.48 -2.47
N LYS A 8 -4.21 9.05 -1.83
CA LYS A 8 -5.11 9.92 -1.05
C LYS A 8 -4.96 9.69 0.46
N LEU A 9 -4.62 8.47 0.86
CA LEU A 9 -4.50 8.07 2.26
C LEU A 9 -3.17 8.52 2.85
N ARG A 10 -3.13 8.78 4.15
CA ARG A 10 -1.93 9.13 4.89
C ARG A 10 -1.29 7.87 5.44
N LEU A 11 0.03 7.81 5.32
CA LEU A 11 0.80 6.64 5.70
C LEU A 11 0.62 6.32 7.19
N LEU A 12 0.85 7.31 8.07
CA LEU A 12 0.98 7.06 9.51
C LEU A 12 -0.30 6.60 10.21
N TYR A 13 -1.45 7.15 9.83
CA TYR A 13 -2.69 6.97 10.58
C TYR A 13 -3.89 6.54 9.73
N GLU A 14 -3.67 6.22 8.44
CA GLU A 14 -4.68 5.57 7.59
C GLU A 14 -4.11 4.26 7.01
N ALA A 15 -3.01 4.30 6.27
CA ALA A 15 -2.50 3.12 5.57
C ALA A 15 -1.73 2.13 6.48
N ALA A 16 -0.79 2.60 7.30
CA ALA A 16 0.01 1.74 8.16
C ALA A 16 -0.82 0.98 9.22
N PRO A 17 -1.82 1.57 9.90
CA PRO A 17 -2.67 0.82 10.82
C PRO A 17 -3.46 -0.30 10.12
N LEU A 18 -4.02 -0.02 8.94
CA LEU A 18 -4.74 -1.04 8.15
C LEU A 18 -3.81 -2.14 7.66
N ALA A 19 -2.63 -1.77 7.16
CA ALA A 19 -1.60 -2.72 6.74
C ALA A 19 -1.19 -3.66 7.87
N TYR A 20 -0.97 -3.13 9.07
CA TYR A 20 -0.65 -3.94 10.24
C TYR A 20 -1.73 -4.97 10.54
N ILE A 21 -3.00 -4.57 10.57
CA ILE A 21 -4.13 -5.49 10.82
C ILE A 21 -4.18 -6.60 9.77
N VAL A 22 -4.12 -6.24 8.48
CA VAL A 22 -4.26 -7.21 7.39
C VAL A 22 -3.10 -8.18 7.33
N GLU A 23 -1.87 -7.72 7.57
CA GLU A 23 -0.72 -8.62 7.65
C GLU A 23 -0.80 -9.58 8.83
N GLN A 24 -1.29 -9.14 10.00
CA GLN A 24 -1.55 -10.06 11.13
C GLN A 24 -2.63 -11.10 10.79
N ALA A 25 -3.53 -10.79 9.87
CA ALA A 25 -4.54 -11.72 9.36
C ALA A 25 -4.03 -12.62 8.22
N GLY A 26 -2.74 -12.56 7.87
CA GLY A 26 -2.15 -13.33 6.77
C GLY A 26 -2.37 -12.73 5.38
N GLY A 27 -2.88 -11.50 5.29
CA GLY A 27 -2.97 -10.74 4.04
C GLY A 27 -1.71 -9.92 3.75
N CYS A 28 -1.79 -9.05 2.75
CA CYS A 28 -0.70 -8.18 2.32
C CYS A 28 -1.19 -6.74 2.11
N ALA A 29 -0.28 -5.77 2.26
CA ALA A 29 -0.50 -4.37 1.95
C ALA A 29 0.72 -3.74 1.24
N SER A 30 0.50 -3.11 0.09
CA SER A 30 1.56 -2.54 -0.76
C SER A 30 1.17 -1.17 -1.34
N ASP A 31 2.18 -0.33 -1.65
CA ASP A 31 2.02 0.88 -2.47
C ASP A 31 2.05 0.61 -3.99
N GLY A 32 2.19 -0.67 -4.38
CA GLY A 32 2.38 -1.17 -5.74
C GLY A 32 3.82 -1.61 -6.03
N PHE A 33 4.78 -1.09 -5.27
CA PHE A 33 6.21 -1.37 -5.42
C PHE A 33 6.86 -1.85 -4.12
N ARG A 34 6.37 -1.38 -2.98
CA ARG A 34 6.90 -1.65 -1.65
C ARG A 34 5.78 -1.95 -0.68
N ARG A 35 6.07 -2.86 0.25
CA ARG A 35 5.22 -3.16 1.41
C ARG A 35 4.99 -1.90 2.25
N ILE A 36 3.75 -1.67 2.67
CA ILE A 36 3.35 -0.42 3.34
C ILE A 36 4.12 -0.18 4.64
N LEU A 37 4.33 -1.23 5.44
CA LEU A 37 5.02 -1.12 6.73
C LEU A 37 6.54 -0.89 6.61
N ASP A 38 7.11 -1.01 5.41
CA ASP A 38 8.53 -0.76 5.16
C ASP A 38 8.79 0.69 4.69
N ILE A 39 7.73 1.47 4.46
CA ILE A 39 7.86 2.85 3.98
C ILE A 39 8.16 3.78 5.14
N GLN A 40 9.32 4.43 5.11
CA GLN A 40 9.63 5.51 6.04
C GLN A 40 8.88 6.80 5.64
N PRO A 41 8.07 7.40 6.55
CA PRO A 41 7.32 8.61 6.25
C PRO A 41 8.24 9.82 6.09
N LYS A 42 7.96 10.67 5.09
CA LYS A 42 8.69 11.94 4.88
C LYS A 42 8.10 13.12 5.66
N SER A 43 6.85 13.00 6.10
CA SER A 43 6.15 14.02 6.88
C SER A 43 4.99 13.39 7.66
N LEU A 44 4.43 14.12 8.63
CA LEU A 44 3.29 13.65 9.43
C LEU A 44 2.05 13.32 8.56
N HIS A 45 1.85 14.05 7.47
CA HIS A 45 0.70 13.90 6.57
C HIS A 45 1.08 13.29 5.21
N ASP A 46 2.18 12.53 5.18
CA ASP A 46 2.67 11.91 3.95
C ASP A 46 1.62 10.99 3.34
N ARG A 47 1.37 11.13 2.04
CA ARG A 47 0.34 10.36 1.35
C ARG A 47 0.94 9.17 0.64
N VAL A 48 0.18 8.09 0.59
CA VAL A 48 0.60 6.83 -0.03
C VAL A 48 -0.58 6.19 -0.79
N PRO A 49 -0.32 5.58 -1.97
CA PRO A 49 -1.24 4.59 -2.54
C PRO A 49 -1.39 3.39 -1.61
N LEU A 50 -2.52 2.68 -1.68
CA LEU A 50 -2.74 1.48 -0.86
C LEU A 50 -3.45 0.43 -1.70
N ILE A 51 -2.84 -0.75 -1.78
CA ILE A 51 -3.39 -2.00 -2.27
C ILE A 51 -3.33 -2.96 -1.09
N ILE A 52 -4.46 -3.53 -0.69
CA ILE A 52 -4.57 -4.30 0.55
C ILE A 52 -5.59 -5.41 0.41
N GLY A 53 -5.32 -6.59 0.96
CA GLY A 53 -6.23 -7.74 0.91
C GLY A 53 -5.50 -9.07 0.94
N SER A 54 -6.07 -10.08 0.27
CA SER A 54 -5.47 -11.40 0.08
C SER A 54 -4.09 -11.27 -0.58
N GLU A 55 -3.10 -12.03 -0.08
CA GLU A 55 -1.73 -11.93 -0.56
C GLU A 55 -1.60 -12.18 -2.08
N GLU A 56 -2.34 -13.17 -2.61
CA GLU A 56 -2.33 -13.52 -4.03
C GLU A 56 -2.87 -12.39 -4.92
N ASP A 57 -3.98 -11.76 -4.51
CA ASP A 57 -4.60 -10.65 -5.24
C ASP A 57 -3.70 -9.41 -5.22
N VAL A 58 -3.10 -9.11 -4.07
CA VAL A 58 -2.16 -7.97 -3.92
C VAL A 58 -0.95 -8.17 -4.83
N LYS A 59 -0.31 -9.36 -4.79
CA LYS A 59 0.84 -9.68 -5.67
C LYS A 59 0.47 -9.65 -7.15
N THR A 60 -0.72 -10.11 -7.50
CA THR A 60 -1.22 -10.03 -8.87
C THR A 60 -1.35 -8.57 -9.31
N CYS A 61 -1.94 -7.72 -8.47
CA CYS A 61 -2.05 -6.28 -8.73
C CYS A 61 -0.68 -5.61 -8.89
N GLU A 62 0.31 -5.96 -8.05
CA GLU A 62 1.68 -5.45 -8.16
C GLU A 62 2.30 -5.78 -9.52
N LYS A 63 2.15 -7.02 -10.03
CA LYS A 63 2.69 -7.41 -11.34
C LYS A 63 2.12 -6.57 -12.47
N PHE A 64 0.80 -6.33 -12.48
CA PHE A 64 0.16 -5.44 -13.45
C PHE A 64 0.71 -4.02 -13.37
N ILE A 65 0.94 -3.50 -12.17
CA ILE A 65 1.49 -2.14 -11.97
C ILE A 65 2.94 -2.03 -12.46
N ARG A 66 3.73 -3.09 -12.29
CA ARG A 66 5.13 -3.16 -12.72
C ARG A 66 5.30 -3.47 -14.21
N GLY A 67 4.24 -3.87 -14.89
CA GLY A 67 4.29 -4.28 -16.30
C GLY A 67 4.96 -5.65 -16.50
N GLU A 68 4.84 -6.53 -15.51
CA GLU A 68 5.42 -7.88 -15.50
C GLU A 68 4.44 -8.96 -15.98
N MET A 69 3.30 -8.54 -16.54
CA MET A 69 2.24 -9.38 -17.11
C MET A 69 1.93 -9.00 -18.55
#